data_AF-A0A5J5BZG3-F1
#
_entry.id   AF-A0A5J5BZG3-F1
#
_cell.length_a   1.000
_cell.length_b   1.000
_cell.length_c   1.000
_cell.angle_alpha   90.00
_cell.angle_beta   90.00
_cell.angle_gamma   90.00
#
_symmetry.space_group_name_H-M   'P 1'
#
loop_
_entity.id
_entity.type
_entity.pdbx_description
1 polymer ?
#
loop_
_entity_poly.entity_id
_entity_poly.type
_entity_poly.pdbx_seq_one_letter_code
_entity_poly.pdbx_strand_id
1 'polypeptide(L)'
;MAAEEDDVKCLQGVQSSLSDPQGKLSAWTFQNASAGFLCHFVGVTCWNDQQNRLISLELGEMQLTGEIPDSLQYCHVLQSLDLSSNNLSGSIPTEIYNKLSGSIPYELSSLGRLKKFSVAHNDLSGTIPSFLGAFDSSDFVGNSGLCGGPLGKCGGLSKKNLAIIIAGRTGTTYKAVLPDGSALAIERLNTCQLSEKQFRLEMNRLGQLRHPNLVPLLGFCVVVEEKLLVYKHLSNGTLYSLLNANPTVLDWPTRFRIGLGAARGLAWLHHGCQPPILHQYISSNVILLDEDFDARIMDFGLARLMALF
;
A
#
# COMPACT_ATOMS: atom_id res chain seq x y z
N MET A 1 -25.82 11.81 -16.60
CA MET A 1 -26.02 10.39 -16.23
C MET A 1 -24.79 9.77 -15.59
N ALA A 2 -23.76 9.27 -16.29
CA ALA A 2 -22.63 8.60 -15.62
C ALA A 2 -21.83 9.50 -14.64
N ALA A 3 -21.41 10.70 -15.07
CA ALA A 3 -20.62 11.60 -14.22
C ALA A 3 -21.41 12.17 -13.01
N GLU A 4 -22.73 12.35 -13.16
CA GLU A 4 -23.59 12.80 -12.05
C GLU A 4 -23.78 11.69 -11.00
N GLU A 5 -23.77 10.43 -11.44
CA GLU A 5 -23.81 9.27 -10.54
C GLU A 5 -22.48 9.10 -9.79
N ASP A 6 -21.36 9.41 -10.44
CA ASP A 6 -20.03 9.33 -9.84
C ASP A 6 -19.81 10.41 -8.77
N ASP A 7 -20.23 11.66 -9.01
CA ASP A 7 -20.12 12.73 -8.01
C ASP A 7 -21.01 12.44 -6.77
N VAL A 8 -22.18 11.83 -6.97
CA VAL A 8 -23.02 11.33 -5.87
C VAL A 8 -22.29 10.24 -5.08
N LYS A 9 -21.74 9.22 -5.75
CA LYS A 9 -20.96 8.14 -5.09
C LYS A 9 -19.76 8.68 -4.34
N CYS A 10 -19.09 9.68 -4.92
CA CYS A 10 -17.94 10.33 -4.30
C CYS A 10 -18.32 10.93 -2.95
N LEU A 11 -19.35 11.78 -2.92
CA LEU A 11 -19.80 12.48 -1.70
C LEU A 11 -20.47 11.55 -0.69
N GLN A 12 -21.17 10.51 -1.14
CA GLN A 12 -21.69 9.46 -0.25
C GLN A 12 -20.56 8.72 0.49
N GLY A 13 -19.49 8.39 -0.21
CA GLY A 13 -18.33 7.75 0.42
C GLY A 13 -17.57 8.70 1.35
N VAL A 14 -17.50 10.00 1.03
CA VAL A 14 -16.93 11.01 1.92
C VAL A 14 -17.73 11.10 3.22
N GLN A 15 -19.06 11.20 3.12
CA GLN A 15 -19.95 11.28 4.28
C GLN A 15 -19.87 10.01 5.16
N SER A 16 -19.76 8.82 4.56
CA SER A 16 -19.76 7.56 5.31
C SER A 16 -18.42 7.21 5.94
N SER A 17 -17.31 7.68 5.36
CA SER A 17 -15.96 7.34 5.82
C SER A 17 -15.45 8.29 6.91
N LEU A 18 -15.87 9.55 6.86
CA LEU A 18 -15.42 10.57 7.81
C LEU A 18 -16.34 10.65 9.02
N SER A 19 -15.75 10.68 10.21
CA SER A 19 -16.47 11.04 11.42
C SER A 19 -16.51 12.56 11.54
N ASP A 20 -17.73 13.09 11.69
CA ASP A 20 -18.08 14.50 11.64
C ASP A 20 -18.72 14.93 12.98
N PRO A 21 -17.89 15.28 13.99
CA PRO A 21 -18.38 15.62 15.33
C PRO A 21 -19.29 16.85 15.35
N GLN A 22 -19.18 17.73 14.36
CA GLN A 22 -19.93 18.97 14.26
C GLN A 22 -21.22 18.83 13.43
N GLY A 23 -21.45 17.67 12.82
CA GLY A 23 -22.65 17.42 12.01
C GLY A 23 -22.70 18.20 10.68
N LYS A 24 -21.58 18.74 10.19
CA LYS A 24 -21.49 19.51 8.94
C LYS A 24 -21.77 18.65 7.69
N LEU A 25 -21.24 17.43 7.65
CA LEU A 25 -21.45 16.44 6.59
C LEU A 25 -22.75 15.66 6.82
N SER A 26 -23.18 15.48 8.07
CA SER A 26 -24.43 14.76 8.39
C SER A 26 -25.69 15.39 7.77
N ALA A 27 -25.62 16.69 7.44
CA ALA A 27 -26.68 17.42 6.75
C ALA A 27 -26.79 17.10 5.25
N TRP A 28 -25.81 16.41 4.66
CA TRP A 28 -25.87 16.03 3.25
C TRP A 28 -26.92 14.93 3.04
N THR A 29 -27.97 15.25 2.30
CA THR A 29 -29.07 14.30 2.04
C THR A 29 -29.08 13.89 0.56
N PHE A 30 -28.90 12.61 0.31
CA PHE A 30 -28.88 12.03 -1.04
C PHE A 30 -30.25 11.53 -1.54
N GLN A 31 -31.34 11.90 -0.84
CA GLN A 31 -32.70 11.49 -1.21
C GLN A 31 -33.29 12.33 -2.36
N ASN A 32 -32.73 13.53 -2.61
CA ASN A 32 -33.18 14.42 -3.66
C ASN A 32 -32.46 14.08 -4.97
N ALA A 33 -33.22 13.89 -6.05
CA ALA A 33 -32.69 13.64 -7.40
C ALA A 33 -32.78 14.88 -8.32
N SER A 34 -33.14 16.05 -7.78
CA SER A 34 -33.19 17.29 -8.57
C SER A 34 -31.79 17.68 -9.05
N ALA A 35 -31.69 18.25 -10.24
CA ALA A 35 -30.42 18.74 -10.74
C ALA A 35 -29.85 19.84 -9.80
N GLY A 36 -28.54 19.81 -9.56
CA GLY A 36 -27.83 20.79 -8.72
C GLY A 36 -28.00 20.63 -7.21
N PHE A 37 -28.66 19.56 -6.73
CA PHE A 37 -28.88 19.40 -5.29
C PHE A 37 -27.56 19.28 -4.49
N LEU A 38 -26.54 18.64 -5.06
CA LEU A 38 -25.22 18.52 -4.45
C LEU A 38 -24.58 19.89 -4.17
N CYS A 39 -24.90 20.90 -4.98
CA CYS A 39 -24.31 22.24 -4.93
C CYS A 39 -24.70 23.03 -3.68
N HIS A 40 -25.70 22.53 -2.94
CA HIS A 40 -26.17 23.10 -1.68
C HIS A 40 -25.49 22.48 -0.45
N PHE A 41 -24.68 21.44 -0.63
CA PHE A 41 -23.95 20.82 0.45
C PHE A 41 -22.84 21.72 0.95
N VAL A 42 -22.64 21.73 2.27
CA VAL A 42 -21.57 22.48 2.91
C VAL A 42 -20.23 22.07 2.30
N GLY A 43 -19.42 23.05 1.89
CA GLY A 43 -18.11 22.81 1.28
C GLY A 43 -18.14 22.33 -0.17
N VAL A 44 -19.30 22.19 -0.80
CA VAL A 44 -19.41 21.74 -2.20
C VAL A 44 -19.62 22.94 -3.13
N THR A 45 -18.85 23.01 -4.21
CA THR A 45 -19.12 23.91 -5.34
C THR A 45 -19.24 23.11 -6.63
N CYS A 46 -20.30 23.38 -7.39
CA CYS A 46 -20.54 22.79 -8.69
C CYS A 46 -20.12 23.71 -9.84
N TRP A 47 -20.00 23.13 -11.04
CA TRP A 47 -19.81 23.89 -12.27
C TRP A 47 -20.94 24.89 -12.54
N ASN A 48 -22.19 24.50 -12.25
CA ASN A 48 -23.36 25.37 -12.22
C ASN A 48 -24.47 24.73 -11.35
N ASP A 49 -25.47 25.52 -11.00
CA ASP A 49 -26.60 25.08 -10.14
C ASP A 49 -27.64 24.22 -10.87
N GLN A 50 -27.39 23.87 -12.14
CA GLN A 50 -28.30 23.09 -12.98
C GLN A 50 -27.79 21.66 -13.20
N GLN A 51 -26.64 21.29 -12.63
CA GLN A 51 -26.02 19.98 -12.82
C GLN A 51 -25.35 19.52 -11.53
N ASN A 52 -25.42 18.22 -11.26
CA ASN A 52 -24.71 17.59 -10.14
C ASN A 52 -23.26 17.34 -10.52
N ARG A 53 -22.52 18.40 -10.87
CA ARG A 53 -21.15 18.34 -11.36
C ARG A 53 -20.20 19.05 -10.41
N LEU A 54 -19.56 18.29 -9.55
CA LEU A 54 -18.68 18.79 -8.49
C LEU A 54 -17.34 19.28 -9.07
N ILE A 55 -16.94 20.51 -8.72
CA ILE A 55 -15.64 21.07 -9.13
C ILE A 55 -14.77 21.51 -7.97
N SER A 56 -15.36 21.77 -6.79
CA SER A 56 -14.61 22.04 -5.58
C SER A 56 -15.24 21.35 -4.37
N LEU A 57 -14.38 20.79 -3.51
CA LEU A 57 -14.70 20.22 -2.22
C LEU A 57 -13.79 20.87 -1.15
N GLU A 58 -14.36 21.79 -0.37
CA GLU A 58 -13.69 22.60 0.65
C GLU A 58 -14.17 22.17 2.04
N LEU A 59 -13.47 21.21 2.66
CA LEU A 59 -13.79 20.64 3.97
C LEU A 59 -12.76 21.03 5.05
N GLY A 60 -12.04 22.14 4.83
CA GLY A 60 -11.07 22.66 5.78
C GLY A 60 -11.71 23.11 7.10
N GLU A 61 -10.98 22.95 8.21
CA GLU A 61 -11.37 23.45 9.54
C GLU A 61 -12.74 22.90 10.03
N MET A 62 -13.03 21.64 9.73
CA MET A 62 -14.29 20.98 10.07
C MET A 62 -14.20 20.03 11.26
N GLN A 63 -13.02 19.88 11.87
CA GLN A 63 -12.75 18.90 12.95
C GLN A 63 -13.08 17.46 12.54
N LEU A 64 -12.96 17.17 11.25
CA LEU A 64 -13.22 15.83 10.71
C LEU A 64 -12.15 14.87 11.21
N THR A 65 -12.57 13.63 11.44
CA THR A 65 -11.71 12.53 11.92
C THR A 65 -11.87 11.32 10.99
N GLY A 66 -10.90 10.42 11.00
CA GLY A 66 -10.87 9.24 10.13
C GLY A 66 -9.84 9.36 9.01
N GLU A 67 -9.97 8.51 8.01
CA GLU A 67 -9.04 8.40 6.88
C GLU A 67 -9.51 9.24 5.70
N ILE A 68 -8.57 9.70 4.86
CA ILE A 68 -8.94 10.31 3.58
C ILE A 68 -9.65 9.23 2.74
N PRO A 69 -10.89 9.47 2.29
CA PRO A 69 -11.70 8.43 1.67
C PRO A 69 -11.29 8.15 0.21
N ASP A 70 -11.09 6.88 -0.11
CA ASP A 70 -10.84 6.39 -1.48
C ASP A 70 -11.97 6.73 -2.45
N SER A 71 -13.19 6.99 -1.96
CA SER A 71 -14.33 7.42 -2.77
C SER A 71 -14.08 8.74 -3.50
N LEU A 72 -13.13 9.56 -3.04
CA LEU A 72 -12.66 10.74 -3.77
C LEU A 72 -12.22 10.39 -5.19
N GLN A 73 -11.86 9.13 -5.46
CA GLN A 73 -11.52 8.69 -6.81
C GLN A 73 -12.64 8.90 -7.84
N TYR A 74 -13.90 8.95 -7.41
CA TYR A 74 -15.07 9.10 -8.29
C TYR A 74 -15.30 10.57 -8.69
N CYS A 75 -14.69 11.53 -7.98
CA CYS A 75 -14.80 12.96 -8.25
C CYS A 75 -13.92 13.41 -9.46
N HIS A 76 -14.02 12.76 -10.62
CA HIS A 76 -13.07 12.88 -11.75
C HIS A 76 -12.86 14.30 -12.30
N VAL A 77 -13.81 15.20 -12.08
CA VAL A 77 -13.77 16.58 -12.60
C VAL A 77 -13.35 17.62 -11.57
N LEU A 78 -13.03 17.19 -10.34
CA LEU A 78 -12.63 18.05 -9.24
C LEU A 78 -11.38 18.87 -9.59
N GLN A 79 -11.43 20.16 -9.28
CA GLN A 79 -10.37 21.12 -9.53
C GLN A 79 -9.75 21.66 -8.24
N SER A 80 -10.50 21.61 -7.13
CA SER A 80 -10.06 22.05 -5.81
C SER A 80 -10.49 21.02 -4.76
N LEU A 81 -9.54 20.63 -3.90
CA LEU A 81 -9.76 19.75 -2.75
C LEU A 81 -9.03 20.34 -1.54
N ASP A 82 -9.77 20.76 -0.53
CA ASP A 82 -9.21 21.20 0.75
C ASP A 82 -9.73 20.32 1.87
N LEU A 83 -8.82 19.61 2.53
CA LEU A 83 -9.05 18.80 3.73
C LEU A 83 -8.23 19.31 4.91
N SER A 84 -7.67 20.51 4.81
CA SER A 84 -6.70 21.04 5.77
C SER A 84 -7.30 21.36 7.14
N SER A 85 -6.45 21.40 8.16
CA SER A 85 -6.84 21.79 9.52
C SER A 85 -7.98 20.93 10.08
N ASN A 86 -7.86 19.62 9.86
CA ASN A 86 -8.73 18.60 10.45
C ASN A 86 -7.89 17.67 11.34
N ASN A 87 -8.53 16.62 11.87
CA ASN A 87 -7.86 15.58 12.63
C ASN A 87 -7.88 14.26 11.84
N LEU A 88 -7.65 14.37 10.52
CA LEU A 88 -7.57 13.21 9.64
C LEU A 88 -6.25 12.49 9.91
N SER A 89 -6.33 11.17 10.03
CA SER A 89 -5.17 10.32 10.22
C SER A 89 -5.05 9.34 9.07
N GLY A 90 -3.86 8.78 8.89
CA GLY A 90 -3.69 7.60 8.07
C GLY A 90 -4.44 6.39 8.63
N SER A 91 -4.53 5.32 7.83
CA SER A 91 -5.00 4.04 8.32
C SER A 91 -4.24 3.61 9.56
N ILE A 92 -4.96 3.48 10.68
CA ILE A 92 -4.45 2.85 11.90
C ILE A 92 -4.64 1.35 11.66
N PRO A 93 -3.60 0.57 11.32
CA PRO A 93 -3.80 -0.84 11.06
C PRO A 93 -4.20 -1.50 12.36
N THR A 94 -5.39 -2.09 12.42
CA THR A 94 -5.86 -2.93 13.54
C THR A 94 -5.08 -4.24 13.68
N GLU A 95 -4.08 -4.47 12.84
CA GLU A 95 -3.20 -5.64 12.83
C GLU A 95 -1.75 -5.18 12.61
N ILE A 96 -0.80 -5.86 13.24
CA ILE A 96 0.66 -5.59 13.25
C ILE A 96 1.29 -5.47 11.84
N TYR A 97 0.52 -5.76 10.77
CA TYR A 97 0.96 -5.92 9.41
C TYR A 97 0.74 -4.75 8.44
N ASN A 98 0.62 -3.48 8.85
CA ASN A 98 0.67 -2.38 7.88
C ASN A 98 1.15 -1.02 8.44
N LYS A 99 2.26 -0.99 9.18
CA LYS A 99 2.94 0.29 9.54
C LYS A 99 3.56 1.06 8.34
N LEU A 100 3.14 0.76 7.10
CA LEU A 100 3.68 1.35 5.87
C LEU A 100 2.63 2.11 5.06
N SER A 101 1.37 2.13 5.50
CA SER A 101 0.27 2.80 4.81
C SER A 101 -0.60 3.53 5.83
N GLY A 102 -0.31 4.82 5.98
CA GLY A 102 -1.18 5.82 6.59
C GLY A 102 -1.23 7.09 5.73
N SER A 103 -1.05 6.89 4.42
CA SER A 103 -0.75 7.91 3.43
C SER A 103 -1.99 8.52 2.81
N ILE A 104 -1.79 9.67 2.18
CA ILE A 104 -2.72 10.19 1.18
C ILE A 104 -3.00 9.06 0.15
N PRO A 105 -4.27 8.69 -0.09
CA PRO A 105 -4.58 7.51 -0.90
C PRO A 105 -4.15 7.72 -2.35
N TYR A 106 -3.63 6.66 -2.97
CA TYR A 106 -3.18 6.73 -4.36
C TYR A 106 -4.37 6.90 -5.32
N GLU A 107 -5.56 6.56 -4.86
CA GLU A 107 -6.86 6.69 -5.49
C GLU A 107 -7.14 8.14 -5.94
N LEU A 108 -6.56 9.14 -5.26
CA LEU A 108 -6.62 10.54 -5.70
C LEU A 108 -5.87 10.80 -7.01
N SER A 109 -5.06 9.86 -7.52
CA SER A 109 -4.47 9.95 -8.86
C SER A 109 -5.51 9.97 -9.98
N SER A 110 -6.76 9.58 -9.70
CA SER A 110 -7.85 9.73 -10.67
C SER A 110 -8.30 11.19 -10.84
N LEU A 111 -7.94 12.09 -9.92
CA LEU A 111 -8.28 13.51 -9.92
C LEU A 111 -7.38 14.30 -10.87
N GLY A 112 -7.34 13.90 -12.15
CA GLY A 112 -6.45 14.48 -13.15
C GLY A 112 -6.68 15.95 -13.52
N ARG A 113 -7.70 16.60 -12.93
CA ARG A 113 -8.02 18.03 -13.11
C ARG A 113 -7.69 18.89 -11.89
N LEU A 114 -7.14 18.29 -10.83
CA LEU A 114 -6.87 18.98 -9.59
C LEU A 114 -5.81 20.06 -9.80
N LYS A 115 -6.14 21.29 -9.42
CA LYS A 115 -5.29 22.49 -9.52
C LYS A 115 -5.01 23.12 -8.17
N LYS A 116 -5.88 22.86 -7.19
CA LYS A 116 -5.74 23.25 -5.80
C LYS A 116 -5.90 22.02 -4.94
N PHE A 117 -5.00 21.85 -3.98
CA PHE A 117 -4.98 20.73 -3.08
C PHE A 117 -4.41 21.19 -1.75
N SER A 118 -5.02 20.81 -0.63
CA SER A 118 -4.41 20.97 0.68
C SER A 118 -4.86 19.86 1.62
N VAL A 119 -3.89 19.26 2.30
CA VAL A 119 -4.08 18.36 3.44
C VAL A 119 -3.26 18.82 4.64
N ALA A 120 -2.85 20.09 4.64
CA ALA A 120 -2.05 20.69 5.69
C ALA A 120 -2.73 20.56 7.06
N HIS A 121 -1.96 20.53 8.13
CA HIS A 121 -2.44 20.51 9.51
C HIS A 121 -3.42 19.36 9.78
N ASN A 122 -2.96 18.13 9.57
CA ASN A 122 -3.63 16.88 9.92
C ASN A 122 -2.60 15.93 10.60
N ASP A 123 -3.02 14.70 10.92
CA ASP A 123 -2.18 13.65 11.50
C ASP A 123 -1.77 12.57 10.46
N LEU A 124 -1.52 12.99 9.21
CA LEU A 124 -1.16 12.07 8.13
C LEU A 124 0.29 11.60 8.24
N SER A 125 0.56 10.41 7.69
CA SER A 125 1.90 9.81 7.72
C SER A 125 2.26 9.07 6.43
N GLY A 126 3.54 8.78 6.25
CA GLY A 126 4.04 8.04 5.09
C GLY A 126 4.49 8.91 3.92
N THR A 127 4.74 8.27 2.78
CA THR A 127 5.22 8.95 1.57
C THR A 127 4.10 9.73 0.87
N ILE A 128 4.42 10.95 0.45
CA ILE A 128 3.58 11.74 -0.45
C ILE A 128 3.58 11.07 -1.82
N PRO A 129 2.40 10.70 -2.36
CA PRO A 129 2.30 10.13 -3.69
C PRO A 129 2.88 11.06 -4.77
N SER A 130 3.62 10.49 -5.71
CA SER A 130 4.38 11.25 -6.71
C SER A 130 3.52 12.18 -7.59
N PHE A 131 2.26 11.82 -7.85
CA PHE A 131 1.34 12.66 -8.63
C PHE A 131 0.96 13.97 -7.92
N LEU A 132 1.15 14.05 -6.60
CA LEU A 132 0.96 15.28 -5.81
C LEU A 132 2.23 16.12 -5.70
N GLY A 133 3.35 15.66 -6.29
CA GLY A 133 4.63 16.37 -6.24
C GLY A 133 4.64 17.72 -6.97
N ALA A 134 3.56 18.06 -7.71
CA ALA A 134 3.37 19.36 -8.35
C ALA A 134 2.80 20.44 -7.41
N PHE A 135 2.29 20.04 -6.23
CA PHE A 135 1.75 20.95 -5.21
C PHE A 135 2.86 21.47 -4.28
N ASP A 136 2.61 22.59 -3.61
CA ASP A 136 3.61 23.26 -2.79
C ASP A 136 3.81 22.56 -1.46
N SER A 137 5.00 22.71 -0.87
CA SER A 137 5.28 22.15 0.47
C SER A 137 4.31 22.61 1.57
N SER A 138 3.72 23.81 1.40
CA SER A 138 2.68 24.33 2.30
C SER A 138 1.41 23.49 2.31
N ASP A 139 1.09 22.79 1.22
CA ASP A 139 -0.13 22.00 1.09
C ASP A 139 -0.09 20.71 1.92
N PHE A 140 1.07 20.40 2.51
CA PHE A 140 1.34 19.20 3.32
C PHE A 140 1.87 19.52 4.73
N VAL A 141 2.14 20.79 5.04
CA VAL A 141 2.75 21.21 6.32
C VAL A 141 1.87 20.80 7.51
N GLY A 142 2.45 20.64 8.69
CA GLY A 142 1.70 20.28 9.90
C GLY A 142 1.41 18.79 10.04
N ASN A 143 1.75 17.96 9.04
CA ASN A 143 1.69 16.50 9.13
C ASN A 143 3.07 15.93 9.48
N SER A 144 3.33 15.69 10.77
CA SER A 144 4.68 15.29 11.25
C SER A 144 5.17 13.94 10.72
N GLY A 145 4.26 13.06 10.29
CA GLY A 145 4.58 11.75 9.74
C GLY A 145 4.77 11.73 8.22
N LEU A 146 4.44 12.81 7.49
CA LEU A 146 4.58 12.86 6.04
C LEU A 146 6.01 13.13 5.61
N CYS A 147 6.40 12.51 4.49
CA CYS A 147 7.69 12.73 3.86
C CYS A 147 7.62 12.43 2.36
N GLY A 148 8.68 12.73 1.60
CA GLY A 148 8.68 12.68 0.13
C GLY A 148 8.55 14.08 -0.47
N GLY A 149 8.70 14.20 -1.79
CA GLY A 149 8.47 15.49 -2.45
C GLY A 149 6.99 15.91 -2.30
N PRO A 150 6.68 17.16 -1.89
CA PRO A 150 7.58 18.32 -1.77
C PRO A 150 8.29 18.54 -0.41
N LEU A 151 7.96 17.79 0.65
CA LEU A 151 8.50 18.01 2.01
C LEU A 151 9.97 17.59 2.22
N GLY A 152 10.55 16.81 1.31
CA GLY A 152 11.93 16.35 1.38
C GLY A 152 12.04 14.83 1.46
N LYS A 153 13.25 14.29 1.60
CA LYS A 153 13.45 12.83 1.57
C LYS A 153 12.83 12.18 2.80
N CYS A 154 12.13 11.06 2.60
CA CYS A 154 11.77 10.16 3.69
C CYS A 154 13.01 9.63 4.40
N GLY A 155 12.87 9.37 5.71
CA GLY A 155 13.92 8.79 6.53
C GLY A 155 14.53 7.57 5.83
N GLY A 156 15.83 7.63 5.58
CA GLY A 156 16.55 6.53 4.96
C GLY A 156 16.79 5.41 5.96
N LEU A 157 16.57 4.16 5.56
CA LEU A 157 17.20 3.03 6.23
C LEU A 157 18.72 3.26 6.17
N SER A 158 19.34 3.54 7.32
CA SER A 158 20.79 3.71 7.38
C SER A 158 21.46 2.44 6.87
N LYS A 159 22.25 2.54 5.79
CA LYS A 159 23.02 1.43 5.21
C LYS A 159 23.89 0.70 6.24
N LYS A 160 24.22 1.35 7.36
CA LYS A 160 25.00 0.76 8.46
C LYS A 160 24.30 -0.41 9.17
N ASN A 161 22.97 -0.53 9.06
CA ASN A 161 22.18 -1.57 9.73
C ASN A 161 21.53 -2.58 8.76
N LEU A 162 21.89 -2.55 7.47
CA LEU A 162 21.31 -3.43 6.47
C LEU A 162 22.30 -4.55 6.14
N ALA A 163 22.03 -5.76 6.64
CA ALA A 163 22.76 -6.97 6.24
C ALA A 163 22.06 -7.59 5.02
N ILE A 164 22.80 -7.82 3.92
CA ILE A 164 22.27 -8.54 2.76
C ILE A 164 22.06 -10.01 3.15
N ILE A 165 20.84 -10.52 2.98
CA ILE A 165 20.50 -11.93 3.21
C ILE A 165 20.64 -12.71 1.90
N ILE A 166 20.06 -12.16 0.82
CA ILE A 166 19.96 -12.83 -0.48
C ILE A 166 20.10 -11.77 -1.58
N ALA A 167 20.97 -12.01 -2.55
CA ALA A 167 20.97 -11.28 -3.81
C ALA A 167 20.48 -12.24 -4.90
N GLY A 168 19.33 -11.93 -5.48
CA GLY A 168 18.62 -12.79 -6.41
C GLY A 168 18.30 -12.10 -7.73
N ARG A 169 17.56 -12.82 -8.57
CA ARG A 169 17.10 -12.33 -9.88
C ARG A 169 16.10 -11.17 -9.72
N THR A 170 15.16 -11.30 -8.80
CA THR A 170 14.06 -10.35 -8.52
C THR A 170 14.55 -9.09 -7.83
N GLY A 171 15.53 -9.22 -6.94
CA GLY A 171 16.02 -8.12 -6.13
C GLY A 171 17.10 -8.53 -5.14
N THR A 172 17.40 -7.60 -4.23
CA THR A 172 18.27 -7.84 -3.08
C THR A 172 17.43 -7.77 -1.81
N THR A 173 17.50 -8.82 -0.98
CA THR A 173 16.82 -8.89 0.31
C THR A 173 17.77 -8.50 1.43
N TYR A 174 17.34 -7.56 2.25
CA TYR A 174 18.05 -7.05 3.42
C TYR A 174 17.34 -7.45 4.71
N LYS A 175 18.12 -7.75 5.76
CA LYS A 175 17.60 -7.83 7.12
C LYS A 175 17.48 -6.43 7.70
N ALA A 176 16.30 -6.07 8.19
CA ALA A 176 16.06 -4.86 8.95
C ALA A 176 15.69 -5.23 10.39
N VAL A 177 16.41 -4.69 11.37
CA VAL A 177 16.09 -4.84 12.79
C VAL A 177 15.40 -3.55 13.26
N LEU A 178 14.19 -3.69 13.78
CA LEU A 178 13.40 -2.59 14.30
C LEU A 178 13.88 -2.19 15.71
N PRO A 179 13.54 -0.98 16.20
CA PRO A 179 13.95 -0.52 17.53
C PRO A 179 13.49 -1.43 18.69
N ASP A 180 12.42 -2.19 18.50
CA ASP A 180 11.90 -3.17 19.46
C ASP A 180 12.66 -4.51 19.44
N GLY A 181 13.67 -4.65 18.57
CA GLY A 181 14.46 -5.87 18.38
C GLY A 181 13.85 -6.89 17.42
N SER A 182 12.62 -6.69 16.95
CA SER A 182 12.01 -7.54 15.92
C SER A 182 12.72 -7.34 14.56
N ALA A 183 12.60 -8.33 13.67
CA ALA A 183 13.29 -8.32 12.38
C ALA A 183 12.34 -8.53 11.20
N LEU A 184 12.59 -7.77 10.13
CA LEU A 184 11.91 -7.85 8.84
C LEU A 184 12.92 -8.20 7.74
N ALA A 185 12.42 -8.83 6.68
CA ALA A 185 13.15 -8.99 5.43
C ALA A 185 12.61 -7.99 4.41
N ILE A 186 13.45 -7.08 3.93
CA ILE A 186 13.10 -6.03 2.97
C ILE A 186 13.73 -6.40 1.63
N GLU A 187 12.92 -6.78 0.66
CA GLU A 187 13.38 -7.05 -0.70
C GLU A 187 13.28 -5.77 -1.53
N ARG A 188 14.41 -5.25 -1.97
CA ARG A 188 14.48 -4.17 -2.96
C ARG A 188 14.49 -4.79 -4.35
N LEU A 189 13.43 -4.56 -5.11
CA LEU A 189 13.31 -5.06 -6.48
C LEU A 189 14.30 -4.34 -7.40
N ASN A 190 14.90 -5.08 -8.34
CA ASN A 190 15.92 -4.54 -9.25
C ASN A 190 15.33 -3.47 -10.20
N THR A 191 14.47 -3.89 -11.13
CA THR A 191 13.76 -3.05 -12.08
C THR A 191 12.35 -3.62 -12.26
N CYS A 192 11.34 -2.76 -12.14
CA CYS A 192 9.94 -3.14 -12.28
C CYS A 192 9.25 -2.15 -13.20
N GLN A 193 8.81 -2.65 -14.37
CA GLN A 193 8.18 -1.86 -15.44
C GLN A 193 6.72 -1.52 -15.16
N LEU A 194 6.15 -2.03 -14.08
CA LEU A 194 4.78 -1.72 -13.71
C LEU A 194 4.68 -0.27 -13.24
N SER A 195 3.63 0.40 -13.71
CA SER A 195 3.18 1.65 -13.10
C SER A 195 2.86 1.41 -11.62
N GLU A 196 2.94 2.46 -10.80
CA GLU A 196 2.61 2.37 -9.37
C GLU A 196 1.22 1.76 -9.14
N LYS A 197 0.23 2.15 -9.97
CA LYS A 197 -1.12 1.57 -9.95
C LYS A 197 -1.14 0.05 -10.17
N GLN A 198 -0.47 -0.42 -11.22
CA GLN A 198 -0.40 -1.86 -11.52
C GLN A 198 0.36 -2.62 -10.43
N PHE A 199 1.45 -2.05 -9.92
CA PHE A 199 2.24 -2.64 -8.86
C PHE A 199 1.43 -2.80 -7.57
N ARG A 200 0.72 -1.75 -7.14
CA ARG A 200 -0.17 -1.79 -5.97
C ARG A 200 -1.25 -2.86 -6.10
N LEU A 201 -1.90 -2.96 -7.26
CA LEU A 201 -2.90 -3.99 -7.53
C LEU A 201 -2.33 -5.41 -7.38
N GLU A 202 -1.15 -5.65 -7.97
CA GLU A 202 -0.49 -6.95 -7.87
C GLU A 202 -0.02 -7.25 -6.45
N MET A 203 0.51 -6.26 -5.71
CA MET A 203 0.94 -6.47 -4.32
C MET A 203 -0.23 -6.69 -3.36
N ASN A 204 -1.37 -6.02 -3.58
CA ASN A 204 -2.59 -6.30 -2.83
C ASN A 204 -3.08 -7.73 -3.08
N ARG A 205 -3.01 -8.20 -4.33
CA ARG A 205 -3.35 -9.58 -4.68
C ARG A 205 -2.40 -10.59 -4.04
N LEU A 206 -1.08 -10.38 -4.13
CA LEU A 206 -0.09 -11.28 -3.51
C LEU A 206 -0.14 -11.22 -1.98
N GLY A 207 -0.40 -10.05 -1.42
CA GLY A 207 -0.53 -9.80 0.01
C GLY A 207 -1.73 -10.48 0.66
N GLN A 208 -2.71 -10.97 -0.13
CA GLN A 208 -3.83 -11.78 0.37
C GLN A 208 -3.50 -13.28 0.45
N LEU A 209 -2.43 -13.74 -0.20
CA LEU A 209 -2.08 -15.16 -0.22
C LEU A 209 -1.59 -15.59 1.16
N ARG A 210 -2.19 -16.65 1.71
CA ARG A 210 -1.86 -17.23 3.01
C ARG A 210 -1.74 -18.74 2.86
N HIS A 211 -0.55 -19.26 3.09
CA HIS A 211 -0.29 -20.70 3.10
C HIS A 211 0.90 -20.99 4.03
N PRO A 212 0.86 -22.07 4.84
CA PRO A 212 1.92 -22.37 5.83
C PRO A 212 3.31 -22.50 5.21
N ASN A 213 3.41 -22.98 3.97
CA ASN A 213 4.68 -23.15 3.25
C ASN A 213 5.03 -22.00 2.29
N LEU A 214 4.44 -20.83 2.46
CA LEU A 214 4.82 -19.60 1.74
C LEU A 214 5.25 -18.53 2.73
N VAL A 215 6.22 -17.69 2.34
CA VAL A 215 6.57 -16.51 3.12
C VAL A 215 5.49 -15.44 2.92
N PRO A 216 4.79 -14.98 3.96
CA PRO A 216 3.74 -13.98 3.81
C PRO A 216 4.35 -12.63 3.44
N LEU A 217 3.84 -12.01 2.37
CA LEU A 217 4.06 -10.60 2.07
C LEU A 217 3.28 -9.78 3.10
N LEU A 218 4.01 -9.03 3.91
CA LEU A 218 3.46 -8.22 5.00
C LEU A 218 3.01 -6.85 4.50
N GLY A 219 3.73 -6.31 3.53
CA GLY A 219 3.43 -5.02 2.94
C GLY A 219 4.44 -4.69 1.86
N PHE A 220 4.33 -3.49 1.32
CA PHE A 220 5.23 -2.99 0.30
C PHE A 220 5.40 -1.49 0.47
N CYS A 221 6.44 -0.94 -0.14
CA CYS A 221 6.69 0.49 -0.17
C CYS A 221 7.09 0.89 -1.59
N VAL A 222 6.47 1.96 -2.09
CA VAL A 222 6.85 2.58 -3.36
C VAL A 222 7.36 3.97 -3.03
N VAL A 223 8.62 4.23 -3.38
CA VAL A 223 9.27 5.53 -3.17
C VAL A 223 9.92 5.95 -4.47
N VAL A 224 9.29 6.88 -5.17
CA VAL A 224 9.75 7.32 -6.50
C VAL A 224 9.81 6.09 -7.44
N GLU A 225 11.00 5.67 -7.88
CA GLU A 225 11.20 4.49 -8.73
C GLU A 225 11.46 3.20 -7.94
N GLU A 226 11.72 3.32 -6.64
CA GLU A 226 12.08 2.19 -5.78
C GLU A 226 10.83 1.44 -5.35
N LYS A 227 10.86 0.12 -5.52
CA LYS A 227 9.78 -0.78 -5.11
C LYS A 227 10.34 -1.79 -4.12
N LEU A 228 9.85 -1.72 -2.88
CA LEU A 228 10.29 -2.55 -1.78
C LEU A 228 9.16 -3.49 -1.35
N LEU A 229 9.49 -4.75 -1.11
CA LEU A 229 8.59 -5.73 -0.54
C LEU A 229 9.04 -6.02 0.90
N VAL A 230 8.07 -6.17 1.79
CA VAL A 230 8.32 -6.37 3.21
C VAL A 230 7.77 -7.73 3.61
N TYR A 231 8.65 -8.59 4.10
CA TYR A 231 8.36 -9.95 4.54
C TYR A 231 8.75 -10.14 6.00
N LYS A 232 8.20 -11.19 6.63
CA LYS A 232 8.68 -11.65 7.93
C LYS A 232 10.12 -12.18 7.78
N HIS A 233 11.03 -11.78 8.66
CA HIS A 233 12.36 -12.39 8.70
C HIS A 233 12.28 -13.82 9.26
N LEU A 234 12.90 -14.77 8.56
CA LEU A 234 13.03 -16.16 9.01
C LEU A 234 14.47 -16.42 9.43
N SER A 235 14.65 -16.75 10.70
CA SER A 235 15.95 -16.80 11.39
C SER A 235 16.89 -17.90 10.89
N ASN A 236 16.34 -19.03 10.46
CA ASN A 236 17.14 -20.17 9.95
C ASN A 236 17.65 -19.95 8.51
N GLY A 237 17.27 -18.85 7.85
CA GLY A 237 17.82 -18.47 6.54
C GLY A 237 17.36 -19.38 5.41
N THR A 238 18.19 -19.51 4.37
CA THR A 238 17.86 -20.29 3.16
C THR A 238 18.26 -21.75 3.31
N LEU A 239 17.54 -22.64 2.62
CA LEU A 239 17.91 -24.05 2.53
C LEU A 239 19.32 -24.21 1.92
N TYR A 240 19.69 -23.35 0.97
CA TYR A 240 21.03 -23.35 0.37
C TYR A 240 22.13 -23.12 1.41
N SER A 241 22.00 -22.13 2.30
CA SER A 241 23.03 -21.86 3.31
C SER A 241 23.13 -23.02 4.30
N LEU A 242 22.00 -23.60 4.71
CA LEU A 242 21.99 -24.71 5.66
C LEU A 242 22.62 -25.99 5.08
N LEU A 243 22.32 -26.32 3.83
CA LEU A 243 22.90 -27.47 3.14
C LEU A 243 24.43 -27.34 2.95
N ASN A 244 24.92 -26.13 2.70
CA ASN A 244 26.36 -25.91 2.47
C ASN A 244 27.16 -25.69 3.75
N ALA A 245 26.58 -25.05 4.76
CA ALA A 245 27.31 -24.70 5.99
C ALA A 245 27.40 -25.87 6.96
N ASN A 246 26.32 -26.64 7.16
CA ASN A 246 26.28 -27.66 8.21
C ASN A 246 25.29 -28.80 7.89
N PRO A 247 25.58 -29.67 6.91
CA PRO A 247 24.65 -30.72 6.46
C PRO A 247 24.31 -31.75 7.54
N THR A 248 25.08 -31.82 8.62
CA THR A 248 24.87 -32.72 9.76
C THR A 248 23.72 -32.28 10.68
N VAL A 249 23.30 -31.01 10.60
CA VAL A 249 22.16 -30.46 11.37
C VAL A 249 20.83 -31.01 10.86
N LEU A 250 20.77 -31.40 9.58
CA LEU A 250 19.55 -31.90 8.96
C LEU A 250 19.57 -33.43 8.93
N ASP A 251 18.88 -34.05 9.87
CA ASP A 251 18.57 -35.48 9.82
C ASP A 251 17.57 -35.80 8.69
N TRP A 252 17.40 -37.09 8.38
CA TRP A 252 16.50 -37.50 7.30
C TRP A 252 15.04 -37.05 7.50
N PRO A 253 14.43 -37.23 8.69
CA PRO A 253 13.09 -36.71 8.97
C PRO A 253 12.94 -35.22 8.66
N THR A 254 13.92 -34.39 9.05
CA THR A 254 13.88 -32.94 8.78
C THR A 254 13.99 -32.65 7.28
N ARG A 255 14.91 -33.31 6.56
CA ARG A 255 15.03 -33.16 5.10
C ARG A 255 13.74 -33.53 4.37
N PHE A 256 13.10 -34.63 4.76
CA PHE A 256 11.84 -35.06 4.18
C PHE A 256 10.73 -34.04 4.46
N ARG A 257 10.63 -33.51 5.69
CA ARG A 257 9.67 -32.47 6.06
C ARG A 257 9.84 -31.21 5.21
N ILE A 258 11.08 -30.74 5.04
CA ILE A 258 11.41 -29.59 4.18
C ILE A 258 10.96 -29.84 2.73
N GLY A 259 11.33 -30.99 2.16
CA GLY A 259 10.96 -31.36 0.79
C GLY A 259 9.44 -31.44 0.59
N LEU A 260 8.73 -32.06 1.55
CA LEU A 260 7.27 -32.15 1.54
C LEU A 260 6.61 -30.77 1.65
N GLY A 261 7.09 -29.91 2.56
CA GLY A 261 6.59 -28.55 2.73
C GLY A 261 6.76 -27.70 1.48
N ALA A 262 7.94 -27.75 0.85
CA ALA A 262 8.20 -27.06 -0.42
C ALA A 262 7.29 -27.58 -1.54
N ALA A 263 7.15 -28.90 -1.69
CA ALA A 263 6.24 -29.48 -2.68
C ALA A 263 4.78 -29.06 -2.44
N ARG A 264 4.34 -29.02 -1.17
CA ARG A 264 3.00 -28.60 -0.77
C ARG A 264 2.72 -27.14 -1.12
N GLY A 265 3.65 -26.24 -0.79
CA GLY A 265 3.55 -24.82 -1.13
C GLY A 265 3.45 -24.58 -2.63
N LEU A 266 4.29 -25.27 -3.42
CA LEU A 266 4.29 -25.15 -4.87
C LEU A 266 3.01 -25.75 -5.50
N ALA A 267 2.54 -26.90 -5.00
CA ALA A 267 1.28 -27.50 -5.43
C ALA A 267 0.10 -26.56 -5.17
N TRP A 268 0.08 -25.89 -4.02
CA TRP A 268 -0.95 -24.90 -3.72
C TRP A 268 -0.91 -23.69 -4.67
N LEU A 269 0.28 -23.17 -5.00
CA LEU A 269 0.41 -22.09 -6.00
C LEU A 269 -0.15 -22.49 -7.38
N HIS A 270 0.03 -23.75 -7.78
CA HIS A 270 -0.40 -24.24 -9.09
C HIS A 270 -1.88 -24.66 -9.15
N HIS A 271 -2.42 -25.23 -8.08
CA HIS A 271 -3.73 -25.87 -8.08
C HIS A 271 -4.74 -25.24 -7.11
N GLY A 272 -4.25 -24.52 -6.10
CA GLY A 272 -5.07 -23.78 -5.12
C GLY A 272 -5.34 -22.33 -5.52
N CYS A 273 -4.59 -21.78 -6.48
CA CYS A 273 -4.78 -20.42 -7.00
C CYS A 273 -5.43 -20.43 -8.40
N GLN A 274 -6.35 -19.50 -8.63
CA GLN A 274 -7.00 -19.27 -9.92
C GLN A 274 -6.84 -17.79 -10.32
N PRO A 275 -6.09 -17.46 -11.39
CA PRO A 275 -5.28 -18.38 -12.21
C PRO A 275 -4.07 -18.94 -11.43
N PRO A 276 -3.47 -20.06 -11.90
CA PRO A 276 -2.26 -20.63 -11.30
C PRO A 276 -1.11 -19.61 -11.21
N ILE A 277 -0.40 -19.61 -10.08
CA ILE A 277 0.77 -18.75 -9.87
C ILE A 277 2.03 -19.54 -10.19
N LEU A 278 2.68 -19.19 -11.30
CA LEU A 278 3.95 -19.78 -11.68
C LEU A 278 5.09 -19.08 -10.92
N HIS A 279 5.84 -19.84 -10.14
CA HIS A 279 7.02 -19.30 -9.44
C HIS A 279 8.18 -18.99 -10.39
N GLN A 280 8.35 -19.80 -11.44
CA GLN A 280 9.39 -19.71 -12.48
C GLN A 280 10.87 -19.88 -12.05
N TYR A 281 11.21 -19.66 -10.77
CA TYR A 281 12.59 -19.68 -10.27
C TYR A 281 12.77 -20.48 -8.97
N ILE A 282 12.11 -21.64 -8.86
CA ILE A 282 12.24 -22.47 -7.65
C ILE A 282 13.68 -23.00 -7.51
N SER A 283 14.28 -22.80 -6.32
CA SER A 283 15.63 -23.23 -5.97
C SER A 283 15.83 -23.28 -4.45
N SER A 284 16.94 -23.82 -3.97
CA SER A 284 17.25 -23.83 -2.53
C SER A 284 17.54 -22.43 -1.94
N ASN A 285 17.75 -21.40 -2.77
CA ASN A 285 17.92 -20.02 -2.30
C ASN A 285 16.59 -19.32 -1.97
N VAL A 286 15.49 -19.73 -2.62
CA VAL A 286 14.15 -19.14 -2.41
C VAL A 286 13.28 -19.99 -1.48
N ILE A 287 13.83 -21.09 -0.96
CA ILE A 287 13.21 -21.87 0.11
C ILE A 287 13.89 -21.45 1.41
N LEU A 288 13.15 -20.72 2.24
CA LEU A 288 13.60 -20.34 3.58
C LEU A 288 13.06 -21.33 4.60
N LEU A 289 13.72 -21.38 5.75
CA LEU A 289 13.33 -22.22 6.87
C LEU A 289 12.92 -21.32 8.03
N ASP A 290 11.76 -21.60 8.60
CA ASP A 290 11.36 -20.98 9.87
C ASP A 290 11.99 -21.68 11.07
N GLU A 291 11.62 -21.25 12.28
CA GLU A 291 12.16 -21.73 13.56
C GLU A 291 11.98 -23.24 13.76
N ASP A 292 10.97 -23.85 13.13
CA ASP A 292 10.63 -25.28 13.23
C ASP A 292 11.23 -26.12 12.08
N PHE A 293 12.09 -25.51 11.26
CA PHE A 293 12.64 -26.06 10.02
C PHE A 293 11.57 -26.40 8.98
N ASP A 294 10.42 -25.73 9.00
CA ASP A 294 9.43 -25.85 7.95
C ASP A 294 9.80 -24.99 6.75
N ALA A 295 9.61 -25.55 5.56
CA ALA A 295 9.91 -24.88 4.31
C ALA A 295 8.90 -23.78 4.01
N ARG A 296 9.41 -22.57 3.69
CA ARG A 296 8.63 -21.42 3.24
C ARG A 296 9.20 -20.86 1.94
N ILE A 297 8.40 -20.90 0.88
CA ILE A 297 8.79 -20.40 -0.43
C ILE A 297 8.59 -18.87 -0.48
N MET A 298 9.62 -18.13 -0.88
CA MET A 298 9.55 -16.69 -1.17
C MET A 298 9.47 -16.41 -2.67
N ASP A 299 9.35 -15.14 -3.08
CA ASP A 299 9.42 -14.66 -4.48
C ASP A 299 8.38 -15.24 -5.46
N PHE A 300 7.32 -15.86 -4.95
CA PHE A 300 6.22 -16.34 -5.78
C PHE A 300 5.43 -15.17 -6.39
N GLY A 301 5.02 -15.31 -7.65
CA GLY A 301 4.23 -14.29 -8.35
C GLY A 301 4.99 -13.04 -8.80
N LEU A 302 6.27 -12.88 -8.40
CA LEU A 302 7.10 -11.74 -8.79
C LEU A 302 7.55 -11.78 -10.25
N ALA A 303 7.49 -12.95 -10.89
CA ALA A 303 7.83 -13.13 -12.30
C ALA A 303 7.10 -12.13 -13.23
N ARG A 304 5.82 -11.83 -12.95
CA ARG A 304 5.00 -10.89 -13.73
C ARG A 304 5.44 -9.42 -13.58
N LEU A 305 6.23 -9.12 -12.55
CA LEU A 305 6.75 -7.76 -12.28
C LEU A 305 8.04 -7.48 -13.05
N MET A 306 8.73 -8.54 -13.47
CA MET A 306 9.99 -8.47 -14.19
C MET A 306 9.71 -8.54 -15.69
N ALA A 307 10.39 -7.70 -16.47
CA ALA A 307 10.39 -7.80 -17.93
C ALA A 307 11.17 -9.04 -18.36
N LEU A 308 10.55 -10.21 -18.28
CA LEU A 308 11.15 -11.47 -18.68
C LEU A 308 10.17 -12.25 -19.56
N PHE A 309 10.33 -11.96 -20.86
CA PHE A 309 9.76 -12.57 -22.07
C PHE A 309 8.23 -12.58 -22.20
#